data_AF-B6WXP1-F1
#
_entry.id   AF-B6WXP1-F1
#
_cell.length_a   1.000
_cell.length_b   1.000
_cell.length_c   1.000
_cell.angle_alpha   90.00
_cell.angle_beta   90.00
_cell.angle_gamma   90.00
#
_symmetry.space_group_name_H-M   'P 1'
#
loop_
_entity.id
_entity.type
_entity.pdbx_description
1 polymer ?
#
loop_
_entity_poly.entity_id
_entity_poly.type
_entity_poly.pdbx_seq_one_letter_code
_entity_poly.pdbx_strand_id
1 'polypeptide(L)'
;MGNAPEGTREDAAALERFTGDHMQRTLLALIFLLLSASTCPAGQHPVTVTRTSDDFYAAFDRDILIKTRFCSVRAFQERALLRSDRFGELVFTNGTRCTVDTVYARKRLRRGIHKVTVTREGEGLYRLAGSETLLFASRCSTLALRDEAVLEMQDSLSGMLHLHGGTCRVEGVFEAISY
;
A
#
# COMPACT_ATOMS: atom_id res chain seq x y z
N MET A 1 22.43 40.25 -82.73
CA MET A 1 20.99 39.90 -82.69
C MET A 1 20.90 38.44 -82.28
N GLY A 2 20.23 37.96 -81.23
CA GLY A 2 19.13 38.47 -80.40
C GLY A 2 18.10 37.33 -80.27
N ASN A 3 18.03 36.72 -79.06
CA ASN A 3 16.98 35.96 -78.34
C ASN A 3 15.81 35.29 -79.11
N ALA A 4 15.18 34.15 -78.75
CA ALA A 4 15.19 33.06 -77.73
C ALA A 4 13.94 32.15 -78.10
N PRO A 5 13.35 31.23 -77.28
CA PRO A 5 13.76 30.26 -76.24
C PRO A 5 13.11 28.84 -76.42
N GLU A 6 12.98 28.07 -75.31
CA GLU A 6 12.39 26.72 -75.07
C GLU A 6 13.38 25.54 -75.18
N GLY A 7 13.52 24.60 -74.24
CA GLY A 7 12.75 24.21 -73.05
C GLY A 7 12.98 22.70 -72.82
N THR A 8 12.78 22.22 -71.58
CA THR A 8 12.75 20.80 -71.11
C THR A 8 14.11 20.12 -70.86
N ARG A 9 14.33 19.25 -69.87
CA ARG A 9 13.68 18.82 -68.61
C ARG A 9 14.66 17.74 -68.09
N GLU A 10 15.40 18.00 -67.01
CA GLU A 10 16.25 16.95 -66.40
C GLU A 10 15.37 16.00 -65.59
N ASP A 11 15.43 14.73 -65.96
CA ASP A 11 14.67 13.64 -65.37
C ASP A 11 15.13 13.33 -63.95
N ALA A 12 14.15 13.30 -63.05
CA ALA A 12 14.24 12.71 -61.73
C ALA A 12 14.28 11.19 -61.83
N ALA A 13 15.20 10.53 -61.11
CA ALA A 13 14.90 9.35 -60.29
C ALA A 13 16.13 8.82 -59.55
N ALA A 14 15.86 8.26 -58.37
CA ALA A 14 16.70 7.41 -57.54
C ALA A 14 17.71 8.13 -56.63
N LEU A 15 17.33 8.29 -55.35
CA LEU A 15 17.68 7.29 -54.33
C LEU A 15 17.09 7.68 -52.96
N GLU A 16 15.78 7.51 -52.75
CA GLU A 16 15.20 7.48 -51.40
C GLU A 16 14.80 6.04 -51.03
N ARG A 17 15.78 5.23 -50.61
CA ARG A 17 15.51 3.92 -49.98
C ARG A 17 16.35 3.65 -48.72
N PHE A 18 17.01 4.66 -48.14
CA PHE A 18 17.92 4.45 -47.02
C PHE A 18 17.38 4.83 -45.63
N THR A 19 16.15 5.33 -45.53
CA THR A 19 15.59 5.83 -44.25
C THR A 19 14.61 4.86 -43.58
N GLY A 20 14.11 3.83 -44.28
CA GLY A 20 13.09 2.90 -43.77
C GLY A 20 13.60 1.85 -42.78
N ASP A 21 14.72 1.17 -43.08
CA ASP A 21 15.21 0.04 -42.26
C ASP A 21 15.69 0.51 -40.87
N HIS A 22 16.31 1.69 -40.80
CA HIS A 22 16.81 2.23 -39.53
C HIS A 22 15.67 2.70 -38.62
N MET A 23 14.65 3.38 -39.15
CA MET A 23 13.44 3.76 -38.40
C MET A 23 12.63 2.54 -37.94
N GLN A 24 12.55 1.50 -38.77
CA GLN A 24 11.81 0.29 -38.42
C GLN A 24 12.53 -0.51 -37.31
N ARG A 25 13.86 -0.55 -37.34
CA ARG A 25 14.69 -1.16 -36.28
C ARG A 25 14.63 -0.39 -34.96
N THR A 26 14.66 0.94 -35.00
CA THR A 26 14.52 1.76 -33.78
C THR A 26 13.11 1.66 -33.21
N LEU A 27 12.08 1.62 -34.05
CA LEU A 27 10.69 1.38 -33.63
C LEU A 27 10.54 0.00 -32.97
N LEU A 28 11.09 -1.06 -33.57
CA LEU A 28 11.05 -2.41 -33.01
C LEU A 28 11.81 -2.50 -31.68
N ALA A 29 12.97 -1.84 -31.55
CA ALA A 29 13.73 -1.79 -30.31
C ALA A 29 12.96 -1.05 -29.20
N LEU A 30 12.28 0.05 -29.53
CA LEU A 30 11.41 0.79 -28.61
C LEU A 30 10.21 -0.04 -28.15
N ILE A 31 9.58 -0.79 -29.06
CA ILE A 31 8.47 -1.71 -28.74
C ILE A 31 8.96 -2.81 -27.79
N PHE A 32 10.14 -3.40 -28.04
CA PHE A 32 10.73 -4.41 -27.16
C PHE A 32 11.05 -3.85 -25.77
N LEU A 33 11.57 -2.63 -25.70
CA LEU A 33 11.84 -1.92 -24.44
C LEU A 33 10.56 -1.68 -23.64
N LEU A 34 9.49 -1.21 -24.30
CA LEU A 34 8.18 -0.99 -23.68
C LEU A 34 7.54 -2.30 -23.20
N LEU A 35 7.69 -3.40 -23.95
CA LEU A 35 7.19 -4.73 -23.56
C LEU A 35 7.93 -5.26 -22.31
N SER A 36 9.25 -5.04 -22.20
CA SER A 36 10.03 -5.51 -21.05
C SER A 36 9.74 -4.78 -19.73
N ALA A 37 9.14 -3.58 -19.78
CA ALA A 37 8.81 -2.80 -18.59
C ALA A 37 7.55 -3.29 -17.84
N SER A 38 6.83 -4.29 -18.38
CA SER A 38 5.49 -4.66 -17.91
C SER A 38 5.44 -5.83 -16.92
N THR A 39 6.56 -6.37 -16.45
CA THR A 39 6.58 -7.44 -15.45
C THR A 39 6.77 -6.90 -14.03
N CYS A 40 5.94 -5.95 -13.59
CA CYS A 40 5.68 -5.82 -12.16
C CYS A 40 4.64 -6.89 -11.84
N PRO A 41 4.95 -7.94 -11.03
CA PRO A 41 3.93 -8.89 -10.61
C PRO A 41 2.85 -8.11 -9.84
N ALA A 42 1.78 -7.77 -10.56
CA ALA A 42 0.69 -6.99 -10.03
C ALA A 42 0.13 -7.69 -8.79
N GLY A 43 0.10 -6.95 -7.68
CA GLY A 43 -0.46 -7.45 -6.42
C GLY A 43 0.45 -8.38 -5.61
N GLN A 44 1.78 -8.28 -5.72
CA GLN A 44 2.71 -8.87 -4.75
C GLN A 44 3.58 -7.79 -4.10
N HIS A 45 3.48 -7.68 -2.78
CA HIS A 45 4.14 -6.65 -1.99
C HIS A 45 5.02 -7.30 -0.91
N PRO A 46 6.36 -7.25 -1.05
CA PRO A 46 7.27 -7.67 0.00
C PRO A 46 7.11 -6.80 1.25
N VAL A 47 6.90 -7.43 2.39
CA VAL A 47 6.70 -6.79 3.70
C VAL A 47 7.53 -7.49 4.78
N THR A 48 7.87 -6.74 5.83
CA THR A 48 8.47 -7.29 7.05
C THR A 48 7.47 -7.12 8.18
N VAL A 49 6.96 -8.23 8.71
CA VAL A 49 5.83 -8.22 9.65
C VAL A 49 6.23 -8.64 11.06
N THR A 50 5.60 -8.01 12.04
CA THR A 50 5.62 -8.44 13.44
C THR A 50 4.19 -8.67 13.90
N ARG A 51 3.91 -9.83 14.50
CA ARG A 51 2.60 -10.09 15.09
C ARG A 51 2.43 -9.20 16.32
N THR A 52 1.44 -8.32 16.28
CA THR A 52 1.18 -7.36 17.36
C THR A 52 0.11 -7.85 18.32
N SER A 53 -0.88 -8.57 17.80
CA SER A 53 -1.98 -9.13 18.58
C SER A 53 -2.62 -10.28 17.81
N ASP A 54 -3.27 -11.22 18.49
CA ASP A 54 -4.16 -12.24 17.92
C ASP A 54 -3.94 -12.59 16.43
N ASP A 55 -4.72 -12.01 15.54
CA ASP A 55 -4.70 -12.18 14.08
C ASP A 55 -4.14 -10.94 13.33
N PHE A 56 -3.50 -10.02 14.05
CA PHE A 56 -2.92 -8.76 13.56
C PHE A 56 -1.40 -8.81 13.42
N TYR A 57 -0.94 -8.30 12.27
CA TYR A 57 0.47 -8.18 11.92
C TYR A 57 0.76 -6.74 11.50
N ALA A 58 1.78 -6.13 12.08
CA ALA A 58 2.24 -4.80 11.69
C ALA A 58 3.43 -4.90 10.73
N ALA A 59 3.35 -4.16 9.62
CA ALA A 59 4.51 -3.85 8.79
C ALA A 59 4.89 -2.38 9.03
N PHE A 60 5.69 -2.15 10.07
CA PHE A 60 6.05 -0.81 10.53
C PHE A 60 6.84 -0.01 9.49
N ASP A 61 7.59 -0.66 8.62
CA ASP A 61 8.33 -0.06 7.50
C ASP A 61 7.39 0.51 6.42
N ARG A 62 6.13 0.09 6.41
CA ARG A 62 5.11 0.50 5.44
C ARG A 62 3.95 1.26 6.08
N ASP A 63 3.98 1.47 7.39
CA ASP A 63 2.88 2.11 8.13
C ASP A 63 1.51 1.43 7.90
N ILE A 64 1.49 0.09 7.86
CA ILE A 64 0.25 -0.69 7.73
C ILE A 64 0.07 -1.72 8.86
N LEU A 65 -1.19 -2.05 9.13
CA LEU A 65 -1.62 -3.19 9.93
C LEU A 65 -2.39 -4.17 9.04
N ILE A 66 -2.18 -5.45 9.23
CA ILE A 66 -2.77 -6.52 8.45
C ILE A 66 -3.54 -7.41 9.42
N LYS A 67 -4.86 -7.44 9.29
CA LYS A 67 -5.72 -8.41 9.99
C LYS A 67 -5.90 -9.64 9.12
N THR A 68 -5.69 -10.81 9.69
CA THR A 68 -5.85 -12.10 9.01
C THR A 68 -7.13 -12.78 9.49
N ARG A 69 -7.64 -13.76 8.73
CA ARG A 69 -8.74 -14.61 9.19
C ARG A 69 -8.20 -15.71 10.09
N PHE A 70 -8.07 -15.40 11.38
CA PHE A 70 -7.69 -16.35 12.43
C PHE A 70 -6.29 -16.99 12.24
N CYS A 71 -5.33 -16.23 11.72
CA CYS A 71 -3.96 -16.74 11.57
C CYS A 71 -3.06 -16.33 12.75
N SER A 72 -2.46 -17.31 13.42
CA SER A 72 -1.67 -17.09 14.64
C SER A 72 -0.18 -17.45 14.48
N VAL A 73 0.40 -17.23 13.29
CA VAL A 73 1.82 -17.43 13.04
C VAL A 73 2.62 -16.46 13.92
N ARG A 74 3.55 -17.00 14.71
CA ARG A 74 4.48 -16.16 15.48
C ARG A 74 5.46 -15.52 14.49
N ALA A 75 5.42 -14.19 14.40
CA ALA A 75 6.27 -13.41 13.51
C ALA A 75 6.88 -12.25 14.29
N PHE A 76 8.20 -12.09 14.20
CA PHE A 76 8.91 -10.93 14.73
C PHE A 76 9.93 -10.48 13.70
N GLN A 77 9.68 -9.34 13.06
CA GLN A 77 10.44 -8.86 11.91
C GLN A 77 10.62 -9.94 10.81
N GLU A 78 9.58 -10.75 10.62
CA GLU A 78 9.58 -11.88 9.68
C GLU A 78 9.30 -11.36 8.27
N ARG A 79 10.03 -11.85 7.27
CA ARG A 79 9.73 -11.50 5.87
C ARG A 79 8.49 -12.24 5.39
N ALA A 80 7.64 -11.55 4.65
CA ALA A 80 6.46 -12.12 4.02
C ALA A 80 6.14 -11.42 2.68
N LEU A 81 5.28 -12.04 1.89
CA LEU A 81 4.68 -11.47 0.70
C LEU A 81 3.20 -11.21 0.99
N LEU A 82 2.80 -9.94 0.96
CA LEU A 82 1.41 -9.52 0.97
C LEU A 82 0.90 -9.53 -0.47
N ARG A 83 -0.06 -10.41 -0.76
CA ARG A 83 -0.66 -10.58 -2.08
C ARG A 83 -2.05 -9.98 -2.08
N SER A 84 -2.39 -9.22 -3.12
CA SER A 84 -3.74 -8.68 -3.37
C SER A 84 -4.48 -9.45 -4.47
N ASP A 85 -4.15 -10.73 -4.65
CA ASP A 85 -4.94 -11.60 -5.54
C ASP A 85 -6.33 -11.89 -4.95
N ARG A 86 -7.09 -12.79 -5.61
CA ARG A 86 -8.54 -12.99 -5.43
C ARG A 86 -9.02 -13.09 -3.96
N PHE A 87 -8.16 -13.47 -3.01
CA PHE A 87 -8.54 -13.61 -1.60
C PHE A 87 -7.69 -12.83 -0.60
N GLY A 88 -6.64 -12.12 -1.05
CA GLY A 88 -5.67 -11.49 -0.17
C GLY A 88 -4.88 -12.51 0.66
N GLU A 89 -3.57 -12.64 0.46
CA GLU A 89 -2.76 -13.60 1.21
C GLU A 89 -1.54 -12.93 1.85
N LEU A 90 -1.24 -13.29 3.10
CA LEU A 90 0.06 -13.05 3.71
C LEU A 90 0.84 -14.37 3.70
N VAL A 91 1.88 -14.42 2.86
CA VAL A 91 2.68 -15.63 2.63
C VAL A 91 4.05 -15.48 3.27
N PHE A 92 4.34 -16.31 4.28
CA PHE A 92 5.62 -16.33 4.98
C PHE A 92 6.68 -17.10 4.20
N THR A 93 7.96 -16.86 4.51
CA THR A 93 9.12 -17.52 3.89
C THR A 93 9.11 -19.04 4.03
N ASN A 94 8.54 -19.57 5.12
CA ASN A 94 8.37 -21.00 5.35
C ASN A 94 7.22 -21.63 4.53
N GLY A 95 6.56 -20.85 3.67
CA GLY A 95 5.45 -21.29 2.83
C GLY A 95 4.06 -21.22 3.50
N THR A 96 3.98 -20.87 4.79
CA THR A 96 2.70 -20.70 5.50
C THR A 96 1.92 -19.54 4.88
N ARG A 97 0.62 -19.75 4.65
CA ARG A 97 -0.28 -18.76 4.06
C ARG A 97 -1.39 -18.42 5.04
N CYS A 98 -1.60 -17.13 5.26
CA CYS A 98 -2.73 -16.61 6.01
C CYS A 98 -3.64 -15.84 5.06
N THR A 99 -4.94 -16.14 5.08
CA THR A 99 -5.92 -15.30 4.40
C THR A 99 -5.99 -13.94 5.09
N VAL A 100 -5.87 -12.86 4.32
CA VAL A 100 -6.01 -11.49 4.80
C VAL A 100 -7.48 -11.14 4.85
N ASP A 101 -7.92 -10.58 5.97
CA ASP A 101 -9.27 -10.07 6.14
C ASP A 101 -9.35 -8.59 5.77
N THR A 102 -8.43 -7.78 6.30
CA THR A 102 -8.39 -6.34 6.06
C THR A 102 -6.97 -5.83 6.21
N VAL A 103 -6.58 -4.89 5.35
CA VAL A 103 -5.36 -4.09 5.52
C VAL A 103 -5.76 -2.68 5.92
N TYR A 104 -5.08 -2.16 6.93
CA TYR A 104 -5.27 -0.82 7.43
C TYR A 104 -4.02 0.00 7.16
N ALA A 105 -4.19 1.19 6.60
CA ALA A 105 -3.11 2.14 6.41
C ALA A 105 -3.16 3.24 7.46
N ARG A 106 -1.99 3.76 7.85
CA ARG A 106 -1.90 4.86 8.80
C ARG A 106 -2.63 6.09 8.26
N LYS A 107 -3.47 6.68 9.11
CA LYS A 107 -4.21 7.91 8.88
C LYS A 107 -3.75 8.99 9.84
N ARG A 108 -3.79 10.24 9.38
CA ARG A 108 -3.59 11.41 10.24
C ARG A 108 -4.91 11.85 10.85
N LEU A 109 -4.93 12.03 12.17
CA LEU A 109 -6.05 12.65 12.88
C LEU A 109 -5.66 14.09 13.25
N ARG A 110 -6.64 14.99 13.36
CA ARG A 110 -6.35 16.37 13.80
C ARG A 110 -5.89 16.36 15.26
N ARG A 111 -4.93 17.21 15.58
CA ARG A 111 -4.51 17.47 16.96
C ARG A 111 -5.71 17.96 17.78
N GLY A 112 -5.77 17.55 19.05
CA GLY A 112 -6.80 17.98 20.00
C GLY A 112 -7.55 16.82 20.64
N ILE A 113 -8.65 17.16 21.31
CA ILE A 113 -9.45 16.23 22.11
C ILE A 113 -10.62 15.73 21.28
N HIS A 114 -10.78 14.41 21.20
CA HIS A 114 -11.87 13.72 20.49
C HIS A 114 -12.63 12.84 21.47
N LYS A 115 -13.95 13.04 21.56
CA LYS A 115 -14.83 12.09 22.26
C LYS A 115 -15.07 10.91 21.33
N VAL A 116 -14.75 9.70 21.78
CA VAL A 116 -14.85 8.49 20.98
C VAL A 116 -15.55 7.39 21.76
N THR A 117 -16.11 6.43 21.04
CA THR A 117 -16.55 5.16 21.61
C THR A 117 -15.68 4.07 21.03
N VAL A 118 -15.10 3.20 21.86
CA VAL A 118 -14.10 2.22 21.44
C VAL A 118 -14.48 0.80 21.84
N THR A 119 -14.10 -0.17 21.01
CA THR A 119 -14.16 -1.60 21.34
C THR A 119 -12.79 -2.21 21.11
N ARG A 120 -12.29 -2.96 22.09
CA ARG A 120 -11.03 -3.68 21.98
C ARG A 120 -11.20 -4.85 21.02
N GLU A 121 -10.43 -4.86 19.95
CA GLU A 121 -10.38 -5.96 18.96
C GLU A 121 -9.28 -6.98 19.31
N GLY A 122 -8.19 -6.51 19.93
CA GLY A 122 -7.07 -7.31 20.38
C GLY A 122 -6.25 -6.54 21.41
N GLU A 123 -5.24 -7.18 21.99
CA GLU A 123 -4.28 -6.46 22.85
C GLU A 123 -3.65 -5.28 22.11
N GLY A 124 -3.79 -4.09 22.69
CA GLY A 124 -3.30 -2.84 22.09
C GLY A 124 -4.06 -2.36 20.85
N LEU A 125 -5.18 -2.95 20.47
CA LEU A 125 -5.96 -2.58 19.29
C LEU A 125 -7.40 -2.25 19.65
N TYR A 126 -7.81 -1.01 19.34
CA TYR A 126 -9.14 -0.48 19.67
C TYR A 126 -9.81 0.06 18.43
N ARG A 127 -10.99 -0.46 18.09
CA ARG A 127 -11.81 0.04 16.99
C ARG A 127 -12.72 1.18 17.45
N LEU A 128 -12.77 2.24 16.66
CA LEU A 128 -13.72 3.34 16.85
C LEU A 128 -15.11 2.92 16.39
N ALA A 129 -16.14 3.16 17.21
CA ALA A 129 -17.52 2.88 16.84
C ALA A 129 -17.95 3.70 15.63
N GLY A 130 -18.73 3.09 14.72
CA GLY A 130 -19.24 3.75 13.51
C GLY A 130 -18.21 3.90 12.38
N SER A 131 -17.01 3.30 12.52
CA SER A 131 -16.01 3.27 11.45
C SER A 131 -15.16 2.00 11.52
N GLU A 132 -14.40 1.74 10.45
CA GLU A 132 -13.35 0.71 10.41
C GLU A 132 -11.97 1.31 10.81
N THR A 133 -11.97 2.32 11.67
CA THR A 133 -10.73 2.94 12.17
C THR A 133 -10.24 2.20 13.42
N LEU A 134 -8.96 1.85 13.41
CA LEU A 134 -8.25 1.24 14.54
C LEU A 134 -7.29 2.25 15.17
N LEU A 135 -7.26 2.26 16.49
CA LEU A 135 -6.21 2.86 17.30
C LEU A 135 -5.23 1.75 17.69
N PHE A 136 -3.96 1.95 17.40
CA PHE A 136 -2.88 1.10 17.86
C PHE A 136 -2.22 1.75 19.07
N ALA A 137 -2.28 1.06 20.21
CA ALA A 137 -1.71 1.47 21.48
C ALA A 137 -0.90 0.30 22.04
N SER A 138 0.39 0.24 21.68
CA SER A 138 1.22 -0.90 22.08
C SER A 138 1.22 -1.08 23.61
N ARG A 139 1.26 -2.35 24.06
CA ARG A 139 1.31 -2.71 25.49
C ARG A 139 0.11 -2.23 26.32
N CYS A 140 -0.97 -1.80 25.69
CA CYS A 140 -2.21 -1.46 26.37
C CYS A 140 -3.14 -2.69 26.47
N SER A 141 -3.39 -3.14 27.70
CA SER A 141 -4.24 -4.31 27.99
C SER A 141 -5.64 -3.96 28.49
N THR A 142 -5.96 -2.66 28.62
CA THR A 142 -7.25 -2.20 29.15
C THR A 142 -8.43 -2.73 28.32
N LEU A 143 -9.36 -3.42 28.97
CA LEU A 143 -10.56 -3.92 28.29
C LEU A 143 -11.48 -2.75 27.96
N ALA A 144 -12.11 -2.80 26.78
CA ALA A 144 -13.10 -1.82 26.34
C ALA A 144 -14.14 -2.52 25.46
N LEU A 145 -15.43 -2.38 25.78
CA LEU A 145 -16.53 -2.90 24.98
C LEU A 145 -17.56 -1.79 24.80
N ARG A 146 -17.58 -1.17 23.61
CA ARG A 146 -18.37 0.03 23.33
C ARG A 146 -18.21 1.10 24.42
N ASP A 147 -16.98 1.26 24.91
CA ASP A 147 -16.66 2.13 26.02
C ASP A 147 -16.54 3.58 25.54
N GLU A 148 -17.14 4.53 26.27
CA GLU A 148 -16.94 5.95 26.00
C GLU A 148 -15.58 6.38 26.53
N ALA A 149 -14.80 7.05 25.68
CA ALA A 149 -13.41 7.38 25.94
C ALA A 149 -13.05 8.75 25.36
N VAL A 150 -11.90 9.26 25.81
CA VAL A 150 -11.33 10.50 25.30
C VAL A 150 -10.01 10.19 24.61
N LEU A 151 -9.91 10.51 23.32
CA LEU A 151 -8.68 10.45 22.56
C LEU A 151 -8.07 11.86 22.47
N GLU A 152 -6.97 12.07 23.17
CA GLU A 152 -6.18 13.29 23.10
C GLU A 152 -5.02 13.11 22.13
N MET A 153 -5.14 13.66 20.92
CA MET A 153 -4.10 13.66 19.91
C MET A 153 -3.09 14.77 20.21
N GLN A 154 -1.87 14.39 20.60
CA GLN A 154 -0.76 15.30 20.88
C GLN A 154 -0.18 15.88 19.58
N ASP A 155 -0.11 15.04 18.56
CA ASP A 155 0.24 15.40 17.18
C ASP A 155 -0.74 14.72 16.21
N SER A 156 -0.44 14.70 14.90
CA SER A 156 -1.34 14.12 13.91
C SER A 156 -1.34 12.59 13.81
N LEU A 157 -0.41 11.92 14.49
CA LEU A 157 -0.08 10.49 14.38
C LEU A 157 -0.19 9.75 15.73
N SER A 158 0.07 10.45 16.84
CA SER A 158 0.16 9.87 18.18
C SER A 158 -0.60 10.68 19.22
N GLY A 159 -1.00 10.01 20.29
CA GLY A 159 -1.85 10.59 21.33
C GLY A 159 -2.01 9.72 22.56
N MET A 160 -2.99 10.05 23.40
CA MET A 160 -3.37 9.30 24.58
C MET A 160 -4.86 8.95 24.50
N LEU A 161 -5.18 7.68 24.74
CA LEU A 161 -6.53 7.18 24.86
C LEU A 161 -6.85 7.00 26.35
N HIS A 162 -7.77 7.81 26.86
CA HIS A 162 -8.27 7.74 28.23
C HIS A 162 -9.54 6.90 28.25
N LEU A 163 -9.43 5.69 28.79
CA LEU A 163 -10.51 4.74 29.00
C LEU A 163 -10.92 4.78 30.48
N HIS A 164 -12.09 4.23 30.81
CA HIS A 164 -12.50 4.09 32.21
C HIS A 164 -11.50 3.25 33.02
N GLY A 165 -10.91 2.21 32.42
CA GLY A 165 -9.98 1.29 33.08
C GLY A 165 -8.52 1.71 33.07
N GLY A 166 -8.16 2.83 32.43
CA GLY A 166 -6.76 3.28 32.34
C GLY A 166 -6.49 4.20 31.16
N THR A 167 -5.25 4.68 31.08
CA THR A 167 -4.80 5.53 29.97
C THR A 167 -3.73 4.81 29.15
N CYS A 168 -3.86 4.86 27.84
CA CYS A 168 -2.98 4.17 26.90
C CYS A 168 -2.38 5.12 25.88
N ARG A 169 -1.09 4.95 25.59
CA ARG A 169 -0.41 5.71 24.55
C ARG A 169 -0.80 5.16 23.18
N VAL A 170 -1.41 6.00 22.36
CA VAL A 170 -1.72 5.69 20.96
C VAL A 170 -0.52 6.03 20.10
N GLU A 171 0.00 5.03 19.40
CA GLU A 171 1.15 5.11 18.50
C GLU A 171 0.75 5.25 17.03
N GLY A 172 -0.52 4.99 16.71
CA GLY A 172 -1.04 5.20 15.38
C GLY A 172 -2.56 5.09 15.30
N VAL A 173 -3.11 5.79 14.31
CA VAL A 173 -4.49 5.66 13.88
C VAL A 173 -4.46 5.05 12.48
N PHE A 174 -5.26 4.01 12.25
CA PHE A 174 -5.25 3.23 11.03
C PHE A 174 -6.65 3.09 10.47
N GLU A 175 -6.81 3.24 9.17
CA GLU A 175 -8.09 3.12 8.47
C GLU A 175 -8.03 1.99 7.44
N ALA A 176 -9.11 1.23 7.33
CA ALA A 176 -9.21 0.15 6.37
C ALA A 176 -9.07 0.67 4.93
N ILE A 177 -8.28 -0.01 4.12
CA ILE A 177 -8.08 0.30 2.71
C ILE A 177 -8.40 -0.90 1.83
N SER A 178 -8.80 -0.61 0.59
CA SER A 178 -8.65 -1.56 -0.51
C SER A 178 -7.20 -1.49 -1.00
N TYR A 179 -6.55 -2.63 -1.20
CA TYR A 179 -5.13 -2.71 -1.58
C TYR A 179 -4.91 -3.75 -2.68
#